data_AF-A0A0G1Y618-F1
#
_entry.id   AF-A0A0G1Y618-F1
#
_cell.length_a   1.000
_cell.length_b   1.000
_cell.length_c   1.000
_cell.angle_alpha   90.00
_cell.angle_beta   90.00
_cell.angle_gamma   90.00
#
_symmetry.space_group_name_H-M   'P 1'
#
loop_
_entity.id
_entity.type
_entity.pdbx_description
1 polymer ?
#
loop_
_entity_poly.entity_id
_entity_poly.type
_entity_poly.pdbx_seq_one_letter_code
_entity_poly.pdbx_strand_id
1 'polypeptide(L)'
;MLEQLYAGVIGGFIILLALAIDFLWEKKTVIGVASLVIIVVLSVTAVFRNLPDNYQVFFQAPQPAVRYSDQLAVIDWIYMQADGRQFSFQAYTIPYFLQDAWVYLLGYYGQKNYGYLPDDQGRKRMYVVIQEDTLDPKFQKKWYRETTSVWGTKTNQARIGNYTVEEWAL
;
A
#
# COMPACT_ATOMS: atom_id res chain seq x y z
N MET A 1 13.41 -6.41 24.74
CA MET A 1 14.84 -6.43 25.10
C MET A 1 15.71 -6.84 23.91
N LEU A 2 15.40 -7.94 23.20
CA LEU A 2 16.15 -8.37 22.01
C LEU A 2 16.12 -7.34 20.85
N GLU A 3 14.97 -6.69 20.61
CA GLU A 3 14.84 -5.70 19.53
C GLU A 3 15.65 -4.41 19.75
N GLN A 4 15.74 -3.94 21.00
CA GLN A 4 16.57 -2.79 21.36
C GLN A 4 18.07 -3.11 21.21
N LEU A 5 18.46 -4.36 21.50
CA LEU A 5 19.80 -4.86 21.24
C LEU A 5 20.11 -4.89 19.73
N TYR A 6 19.17 -5.36 18.92
CA TYR A 6 19.28 -5.37 17.46
C TYR A 6 19.44 -3.96 16.88
N ALA A 7 18.62 -3.00 17.32
CA ALA A 7 18.71 -1.62 16.86
C ALA A 7 20.07 -0.99 17.18
N GLY A 8 20.58 -1.22 18.40
CA GLY A 8 21.90 -0.73 18.81
C GLY A 8 23.05 -1.39 18.04
N VAL A 9 22.97 -2.71 17.81
CA VAL A 9 23.99 -3.47 17.07
C VAL A 9 24.04 -3.06 15.60
N ILE A 10 22.88 -2.88 14.95
CA ILE A 10 22.82 -2.43 13.55
C ILE A 10 23.40 -1.01 13.43
N GLY A 11 23.00 -0.09 14.32
CA GLY A 11 23.55 1.27 14.32
C GLY A 11 25.06 1.28 14.53
N GLY A 12 25.56 0.52 15.50
CA GLY A 12 27.00 0.38 15.76
C GLY A 12 27.76 -0.20 14.56
N PHE A 13 27.21 -1.21 13.90
CA PHE A 13 27.81 -1.80 12.70
C PHE A 13 27.90 -0.79 11.55
N ILE A 14 26.86 0.01 11.31
CA ILE A 14 26.86 1.05 10.28
C ILE A 14 27.96 2.07 10.55
N ILE A 15 28.10 2.53 11.80
CA ILE A 15 29.14 3.50 12.19
C ILE A 15 30.54 2.90 12.00
N LEU A 16 30.77 1.68 12.46
CA LEU A 16 32.06 1.00 12.29
C LEU A 16 32.41 0.79 10.81
N LEU A 17 31.43 0.42 9.99
CA LEU A 17 31.62 0.26 8.55
C LEU A 17 31.96 1.60 7.88
N ALA A 18 31.29 2.68 8.28
CA ALA A 18 31.59 4.02 7.77
C ALA A 18 33.01 4.47 8.13
N LEU A 19 33.44 4.29 9.39
CA LEU A 19 34.80 4.61 9.84
C LEU A 19 35.86 3.76 9.12
N ALA A 20 35.57 2.48 8.85
CA ALA A 20 36.47 1.62 8.10
C ALA A 20 36.65 2.10 6.64
N ILE A 21 35.56 2.52 5.99
CA ILE A 21 35.63 3.07 4.62
C ILE A 21 36.41 4.38 4.63
N ASP A 22 36.16 5.27 5.60
CA ASP A 22 36.86 6.54 5.74
C ASP A 22 38.37 6.34 5.93
N PHE A 23 38.76 5.45 6.83
CA PHE A 23 40.16 5.07 7.03
C PHE A 23 40.83 4.54 5.75
N LEU A 24 40.14 3.69 4.98
CA LEU A 24 40.65 3.18 3.70
C LEU A 24 40.75 4.29 2.64
N TRP A 25 39.80 5.22 2.65
CA TRP A 25 39.76 6.37 1.76
C TRP A 25 40.93 7.32 2.00
N GLU A 26 41.24 7.63 3.26
CA GLU A 26 42.39 8.45 3.66
C GLU A 26 43.72 7.82 3.22
N LYS A 27 43.84 6.48 3.27
CA LYS A 27 45.04 5.76 2.81
C LYS A 27 45.16 5.79 1.30
N LYS A 28 44.08 5.45 0.58
CA LYS A 28 43.99 5.51 -0.88
C LYS A 28 42.53 5.66 -1.29
N THR A 29 42.20 6.80 -1.89
CA THR A 29 40.85 7.13 -2.39
C THR A 29 40.25 6.03 -3.25
N VAL A 30 41.04 5.42 -4.15
CA VAL A 30 40.58 4.33 -5.01
C VAL A 30 40.08 3.12 -4.21
N ILE A 31 40.73 2.79 -3.09
CA ILE A 31 40.34 1.66 -2.23
C ILE A 31 39.06 2.00 -1.47
N GLY A 32 38.93 3.23 -0.95
CA GLY A 32 37.70 3.70 -0.31
C GLY A 32 36.50 3.67 -1.27
N VAL A 33 36.66 4.23 -2.47
CA VAL A 33 35.63 4.20 -3.52
C VAL A 33 35.26 2.78 -3.90
N ALA A 34 36.25 1.91 -4.15
CA ALA A 34 36.00 0.52 -4.52
C ALA A 34 35.22 -0.22 -3.42
N SER A 35 35.57 0.00 -2.14
CA SER A 35 34.87 -0.59 -1.01
C SER A 35 33.41 -0.14 -0.94
N LEU A 36 33.14 1.15 -1.15
CA LEU A 36 31.78 1.69 -1.17
C LEU A 36 30.96 1.12 -2.34
N VAL A 37 31.55 1.03 -3.53
CA VAL A 37 30.89 0.43 -4.71
C VAL A 37 30.58 -1.04 -4.45
N ILE A 38 31.51 -1.81 -3.87
CA ILE A 38 31.29 -3.21 -3.52
C ILE A 38 30.13 -3.34 -2.56
N ILE A 39 30.06 -2.52 -1.51
CA ILE A 39 28.95 -2.54 -0.54
C ILE A 39 27.63 -2.25 -1.24
N VAL A 40 27.55 -1.20 -2.06
CA VAL A 40 26.34 -0.85 -2.80
C VAL A 40 25.90 -2.00 -3.72
N VAL A 41 26.83 -2.58 -4.47
CA VAL A 41 26.53 -3.70 -5.39
C VAL A 41 26.04 -4.92 -4.60
N LEU A 42 26.70 -5.28 -3.49
CA LEU A 42 26.29 -6.40 -2.65
C LEU A 42 24.92 -6.16 -2.02
N SER A 43 24.66 -4.95 -1.50
CA SER A 43 23.37 -4.58 -0.92
C SER A 43 22.25 -4.62 -1.96
N VAL A 44 22.46 -4.02 -3.14
CA VAL A 44 21.47 -4.03 -4.23
C VAL A 44 21.22 -5.46 -4.72
N THR A 45 22.28 -6.25 -4.91
CA THR A 45 22.16 -7.66 -5.30
C THR A 45 21.40 -8.46 -4.24
N ALA A 46 21.69 -8.25 -2.96
CA ALA A 46 20.98 -8.89 -1.86
C ALA A 46 19.51 -8.50 -1.83
N VAL A 47 19.16 -7.23 -2.09
CA VAL A 47 17.76 -6.80 -2.20
C VAL A 47 17.07 -7.57 -3.30
N PHE A 48 17.58 -7.54 -4.54
CA PHE A 48 16.93 -8.22 -5.66
C PHE A 48 16.89 -9.74 -5.52
N ARG A 49 17.89 -10.36 -4.88
CA ARG A 49 17.91 -11.81 -4.62
C ARG A 49 16.89 -12.22 -3.57
N ASN A 50 16.74 -11.44 -2.50
CA ASN A 50 15.85 -11.79 -1.39
C ASN A 50 14.44 -11.23 -1.55
N LEU A 51 14.19 -10.27 -2.46
CA LEU A 51 12.87 -9.68 -2.67
C LEU A 51 11.77 -10.72 -3.01
N PRO A 52 12.02 -11.73 -3.87
CA PRO A 52 11.02 -12.76 -4.15
C PRO A 52 10.69 -13.62 -2.93
N ASP A 53 11.70 -13.95 -2.11
CA ASP A 53 11.54 -14.83 -0.94
C ASP A 53 10.96 -14.07 0.27
N ASN A 54 11.29 -12.79 0.42
CA ASN A 54 10.76 -11.90 1.47
C ASN A 54 9.26 -11.63 1.34
N TYR A 55 8.67 -11.91 0.17
CA TYR A 55 7.22 -11.90 0.01
C TYR A 55 6.50 -12.86 0.98
N GLN A 56 7.20 -13.92 1.41
CA GLN A 56 6.65 -14.97 2.27
C GLN A 56 7.06 -14.84 3.74
N VAL A 57 7.96 -13.92 4.10
CA VAL A 57 8.60 -13.88 5.43
C VAL A 57 8.45 -12.53 6.14
N PHE A 58 7.44 -12.51 7.03
CA PHE A 58 7.49 -12.09 8.43
C PHE A 58 7.62 -10.58 8.80
N PHE A 59 6.48 -9.93 9.04
CA PHE A 59 6.06 -9.33 10.35
C PHE A 59 4.65 -8.71 10.32
N GLN A 60 4.12 -8.50 9.12
CA GLN A 60 2.71 -8.47 8.79
C GLN A 60 2.66 -9.25 7.48
N ALA A 61 1.77 -10.21 7.27
CA ALA A 61 1.63 -10.78 5.94
C ALA A 61 1.38 -9.57 5.00
N PRO A 62 2.33 -9.16 4.14
CA PRO A 62 2.05 -8.13 3.17
C PRO A 62 0.89 -8.72 2.39
N GLN A 63 -0.27 -8.07 2.40
CA GLN A 63 -1.42 -8.55 1.66
C GLN A 63 -0.91 -8.81 0.24
N PRO A 64 -0.85 -10.08 -0.21
CA PRO A 64 0.21 -10.48 -1.13
C PRO A 64 0.24 -9.66 -2.43
N ALA A 65 -0.84 -9.04 -2.88
CA ALA A 65 -0.81 -8.28 -4.12
C ALA A 65 -1.53 -6.92 -4.04
N VAL A 66 -1.22 -6.13 -3.01
CA VAL A 66 -1.51 -4.69 -3.04
C VAL A 66 -0.42 -3.95 -3.81
N ARG A 67 -0.79 -3.39 -4.96
CA ARG A 67 0.07 -2.49 -5.73
C ARG A 67 -0.48 -1.08 -5.67
N TYR A 68 0.40 -0.12 -5.47
CA TYR A 68 0.03 1.30 -5.47
C TYR A 68 -0.59 1.74 -6.80
N SER A 69 -0.08 1.23 -7.93
CA SER A 69 -0.66 1.47 -9.26
C SER A 69 -2.12 1.05 -9.37
N ASP A 70 -2.47 -0.07 -8.76
CA ASP A 70 -3.83 -0.61 -8.81
C ASP A 70 -4.77 0.24 -7.95
N GLN A 71 -4.28 0.76 -6.81
CA GLN A 71 -5.03 1.70 -5.98
C GLN A 71 -5.33 3.02 -6.72
N LEU A 72 -4.35 3.56 -7.45
CA LEU A 72 -4.58 4.74 -8.28
C LEU A 72 -5.58 4.47 -9.40
N ALA A 73 -5.46 3.33 -10.09
CA ALA A 73 -6.40 2.93 -11.13
C ALA A 73 -7.84 2.72 -10.60
N VAL A 74 -7.99 2.22 -9.36
CA VAL A 74 -9.29 2.17 -8.67
C VAL A 74 -9.87 3.56 -8.49
N ILE A 75 -9.07 4.53 -8.03
CA ILE A 75 -9.51 5.92 -7.86
C ILE A 75 -9.90 6.52 -9.20
N ASP A 76 -9.07 6.35 -10.23
CA ASP A 76 -9.36 6.84 -11.58
C ASP A 76 -10.66 6.27 -12.12
N TRP A 77 -10.91 4.97 -11.91
CA TRP A 77 -12.15 4.32 -12.30
C TRP A 77 -13.36 4.94 -11.58
N ILE A 78 -13.26 5.15 -10.26
CA ILE A 78 -14.34 5.77 -9.46
C ILE A 78 -14.68 7.16 -10.01
N TYR A 79 -13.68 8.02 -10.20
CA TYR A 79 -13.93 9.39 -10.69
C TYR A 79 -14.45 9.40 -12.13
N MET A 80 -13.97 8.49 -12.99
CA MET A 80 -14.49 8.32 -14.36
C MET A 80 -15.97 7.90 -14.36
N GLN A 81 -16.38 6.97 -13.48
CA GLN A 81 -17.80 6.60 -13.36
C GLN A 81 -18.63 7.69 -12.68
N ALA A 82 -18.02 8.44 -11.76
CA ALA A 82 -18.68 9.52 -11.05
C ALA A 82 -19.03 10.67 -12.00
N ASP A 83 -18.23 10.90 -13.04
CA ASP A 83 -18.49 11.90 -14.10
C ASP A 83 -18.76 13.29 -13.50
N GLY A 84 -17.93 13.69 -12.53
CA GLY A 84 -18.05 14.96 -11.81
C GLY A 84 -19.19 15.03 -10.78
N ARG A 85 -19.96 13.96 -10.58
CA ARG A 85 -21.09 13.93 -9.64
C ARG A 85 -20.65 13.53 -8.25
N GLN A 86 -21.34 14.05 -7.24
CA GLN A 86 -21.09 13.72 -5.83
C GLN A 86 -21.38 12.25 -5.53
N PHE A 87 -20.54 11.64 -4.68
CA PHE A 87 -20.67 10.25 -4.27
C PHE A 87 -20.17 10.02 -2.84
N SER A 88 -20.70 8.98 -2.20
CA SER A 88 -20.19 8.40 -0.95
C SER A 88 -19.13 7.34 -1.23
N PHE A 89 -18.22 7.11 -0.29
CA PHE A 89 -17.15 6.13 -0.42
C PHE A 89 -17.07 5.20 0.79
N GLN A 90 -16.86 3.92 0.55
CA GLN A 90 -16.53 2.92 1.57
C GLN A 90 -15.48 1.96 1.05
N ALA A 91 -14.61 1.48 1.94
CA ALA A 91 -13.71 0.38 1.63
C ALA A 91 -13.77 -0.76 2.65
N TYR A 92 -13.59 -1.97 2.15
CA TYR A 92 -13.15 -3.15 2.90
C TYR A 92 -11.65 -3.36 2.63
N THR A 93 -10.86 -3.36 3.69
CA THR A 93 -9.39 -3.41 3.70
C THR A 93 -8.90 -4.33 4.82
N ILE A 94 -7.63 -4.73 4.79
CA ILE A 94 -6.93 -5.28 5.96
C ILE A 94 -5.83 -4.26 6.32
N PRO A 95 -5.74 -3.80 7.59
CA PRO A 95 -6.57 -4.15 8.74
C PRO A 95 -8.04 -3.77 8.58
N TYR A 96 -8.94 -4.60 9.12
CA TYR A 96 -10.39 -4.46 8.97
C TYR A 96 -10.90 -3.15 9.57
N PHE A 97 -11.98 -2.62 8.98
CA PHE A 97 -12.67 -1.39 9.39
C PHE A 97 -11.83 -0.10 9.30
N LEU A 98 -10.63 -0.15 8.72
CA LEU A 98 -9.75 1.00 8.57
C LEU A 98 -9.60 1.37 7.09
N GLN A 99 -10.36 2.38 6.67
CA GLN A 99 -10.33 2.91 5.30
C GLN A 99 -9.47 4.17 5.13
N ASP A 100 -8.75 4.60 6.17
CA ASP A 100 -7.99 5.86 6.19
C ASP A 100 -6.95 5.95 5.08
N ALA A 101 -6.36 4.82 4.69
CA ALA A 101 -5.44 4.77 3.55
C ALA A 101 -6.13 5.21 2.25
N TRP A 102 -7.37 4.79 2.01
CA TRP A 102 -8.15 5.24 0.85
C TRP A 102 -8.59 6.68 0.97
N VAL A 103 -9.03 7.12 2.15
CA VAL A 103 -9.39 8.53 2.40
C VAL A 103 -8.21 9.44 2.11
N TYR A 104 -7.01 9.06 2.57
CA TYR A 104 -5.77 9.76 2.26
C TYR A 104 -5.50 9.81 0.76
N LEU A 105 -5.63 8.68 0.03
CA LEU A 105 -5.39 8.66 -1.41
C LEU A 105 -6.43 9.46 -2.20
N LEU A 106 -7.70 9.45 -1.78
CA LEU A 106 -8.74 10.29 -2.35
C LEU A 106 -8.42 11.78 -2.12
N GLY A 107 -7.91 12.15 -0.95
CA GLY A 107 -7.37 13.49 -0.66
C GLY A 107 -6.17 13.86 -1.53
N TYR A 108 -5.14 13.04 -1.51
CA TYR A 108 -3.86 13.36 -2.13
C TYR A 108 -3.88 13.28 -3.66
N TYR A 109 -4.49 12.22 -4.19
CA TYR A 109 -4.52 11.93 -5.62
C TYR A 109 -5.88 12.28 -6.24
N GLY A 110 -6.99 11.87 -5.61
CA GLY A 110 -8.33 12.15 -6.12
C GLY A 110 -8.62 13.65 -6.25
N GLN A 111 -8.51 14.40 -5.15
CA GLN A 111 -8.75 15.85 -5.14
C GLN A 111 -7.80 16.60 -6.08
N LYS A 112 -6.53 16.21 -6.11
CA LYS A 112 -5.52 16.85 -6.97
C LYS A 112 -5.83 16.70 -8.45
N ASN A 113 -6.30 15.52 -8.89
CA ASN A 113 -6.51 15.24 -10.31
C ASN A 113 -7.96 15.49 -10.78
N TYR A 114 -8.95 15.40 -9.89
CA TYR A 114 -10.37 15.47 -10.24
C TYR A 114 -11.12 16.64 -9.59
N GLY A 115 -10.51 17.31 -8.59
CA GLY A 115 -11.00 18.60 -8.08
C GLY A 115 -12.10 18.53 -7.02
N TYR A 116 -12.55 17.34 -6.60
CA TYR A 116 -13.55 17.16 -5.54
C TYR A 116 -13.26 15.90 -4.72
N LEU A 117 -13.97 15.76 -3.60
CA LEU A 117 -13.88 14.62 -2.68
C LEU A 117 -15.24 13.94 -2.52
N PRO A 118 -15.26 12.67 -2.07
CA PRO A 118 -16.51 12.04 -1.66
C PRO A 118 -17.19 12.86 -0.54
N ASP A 119 -18.53 12.89 -0.57
CA ASP A 119 -19.35 13.49 0.49
C ASP A 119 -20.59 12.62 0.70
N ASP A 120 -20.93 12.39 1.96
CA ASP A 120 -22.10 11.63 2.37
C ASP A 120 -23.39 12.47 2.34
N GLN A 121 -23.31 13.77 2.09
CA GLN A 121 -24.50 14.58 1.95
C GLN A 121 -25.25 14.26 0.65
N GLY A 122 -26.51 13.83 0.80
CA GLY A 122 -27.40 13.59 -0.34
C GLY A 122 -27.17 12.27 -1.08
N ARG A 123 -26.57 11.26 -0.42
CA ARG A 123 -26.45 9.83 -0.79
C ARG A 123 -27.38 9.38 -1.92
N LYS A 124 -26.97 9.60 -3.18
CA LYS A 124 -27.62 9.04 -4.39
C LYS A 124 -26.77 7.96 -5.04
N ARG A 125 -25.46 8.00 -4.78
CA ARG A 125 -24.46 7.13 -5.38
C ARG A 125 -23.37 6.84 -4.37
N MET A 126 -22.90 5.60 -4.37
CA MET A 126 -21.82 5.15 -3.51
C MET A 126 -20.86 4.25 -4.28
N TYR A 127 -19.57 4.41 -3.99
CA TYR A 127 -18.54 3.50 -4.46
C TYR A 127 -18.00 2.69 -3.30
N VAL A 128 -17.96 1.37 -3.51
CA VAL A 128 -17.43 0.42 -2.53
C VAL A 128 -16.21 -0.25 -3.11
N VAL A 129 -15.07 -0.11 -2.42
CA VAL A 129 -13.83 -0.82 -2.77
C VAL A 129 -13.66 -2.01 -1.86
N ILE A 130 -13.57 -3.20 -2.44
CA ILE A 130 -13.44 -4.46 -1.72
C ILE A 130 -12.08 -5.04 -2.06
N GLN A 131 -11.17 -5.00 -1.09
CA GLN A 131 -9.91 -5.70 -1.19
C GLN A 131 -10.12 -7.21 -1.00
N GLU A 132 -9.52 -8.02 -1.88
CA GLU A 132 -9.54 -9.47 -1.74
C GLU A 132 -8.82 -9.94 -0.45
N ASP A 133 -9.52 -10.77 0.30
CA ASP A 133 -9.04 -11.31 1.57
C ASP A 133 -8.85 -12.82 1.47
N THR A 134 -7.63 -13.20 1.08
CA THR A 134 -7.23 -14.61 1.00
C THR A 134 -6.99 -15.22 2.38
N LEU A 135 -6.87 -14.41 3.43
CA LEU A 135 -6.59 -14.86 4.79
C LEU A 135 -7.88 -15.21 5.55
N ASP A 136 -8.93 -14.39 5.42
CA ASP A 136 -10.26 -14.64 5.99
C ASP A 136 -11.42 -14.30 5.02
N PRO A 137 -11.66 -15.16 4.01
CA PRO A 137 -12.75 -14.96 3.07
C PRO A 137 -14.14 -15.08 3.72
N LYS A 138 -14.25 -15.66 4.93
CA LYS A 138 -15.52 -15.75 5.65
C LYS A 138 -15.89 -14.40 6.23
N PHE A 139 -14.93 -13.70 6.83
CA PHE A 139 -15.15 -12.35 7.35
C PHE A 139 -15.54 -11.38 6.24
N GLN A 140 -14.85 -11.40 5.10
CA GLN A 140 -15.20 -10.58 3.94
C GLN A 140 -16.64 -10.83 3.46
N LYS A 141 -17.04 -12.10 3.32
CA LYS A 141 -18.41 -12.48 2.91
C LYS A 141 -19.46 -12.04 3.93
N LYS A 142 -19.13 -12.11 5.23
CA LYS A 142 -20.00 -11.65 6.31
C LYS A 142 -20.17 -10.13 6.23
N TRP A 143 -19.05 -9.39 6.15
CA TRP A 143 -19.05 -7.94 6.01
C TRP A 143 -19.89 -7.49 4.82
N TYR A 144 -19.68 -8.08 3.63
CA TYR A 144 -20.45 -7.76 2.43
C TYR A 144 -21.96 -7.99 2.62
N ARG A 145 -22.34 -9.09 3.26
CA ARG A 145 -23.76 -9.39 3.55
C ARG A 145 -24.35 -8.40 4.55
N GLU A 146 -23.61 -8.02 5.58
CA GLU A 146 -24.15 -7.21 6.69
C GLU A 146 -24.08 -5.70 6.43
N THR A 147 -23.23 -5.25 5.49
CA THR A 147 -22.99 -3.83 5.23
C THR A 147 -23.46 -3.41 3.84
N THR A 148 -22.82 -3.90 2.76
CA THR A 148 -23.08 -3.40 1.40
C THR A 148 -24.44 -3.81 0.85
N SER A 149 -24.88 -5.04 1.14
CA SER A 149 -26.13 -5.57 0.55
C SER A 149 -27.42 -4.90 1.03
N VAL A 150 -27.36 -4.04 2.05
CA VAL A 150 -28.51 -3.30 2.58
C VAL A 150 -28.53 -1.83 2.16
N TRP A 151 -27.51 -1.33 1.46
CA TRP A 151 -27.39 0.10 1.16
C TRP A 151 -28.13 0.55 -0.11
N GLY A 152 -28.33 -0.33 -1.08
CA GLY A 152 -29.00 0.04 -2.33
C GLY A 152 -28.91 -1.06 -3.37
N THR A 153 -28.90 -0.68 -4.65
CA THR A 153 -28.75 -1.63 -5.77
C THR A 153 -27.41 -1.42 -6.46
N LYS A 154 -26.65 -2.52 -6.62
CA LYS A 154 -25.43 -2.51 -7.42
C LYS A 154 -25.76 -2.26 -8.89
N THR A 155 -25.13 -1.24 -9.47
CA THR A 155 -25.36 -0.80 -10.85
C THR A 155 -24.19 -1.12 -11.76
N ASN A 156 -22.96 -1.08 -11.25
CA ASN A 156 -21.75 -1.36 -12.00
C ASN A 156 -20.68 -2.01 -11.12
N GLN A 157 -19.70 -2.68 -11.74
CA GLN A 157 -18.54 -3.23 -11.04
C GLN A 157 -17.33 -3.35 -11.96
N ALA A 158 -16.13 -3.26 -11.39
CA ALA A 158 -14.87 -3.52 -12.06
C ALA A 158 -13.92 -4.30 -11.15
N ARG A 159 -13.00 -5.04 -11.77
CA ARG A 159 -11.91 -5.76 -11.09
C ARG A 159 -10.59 -5.11 -11.52
N ILE A 160 -9.84 -4.58 -10.55
CA ILE A 160 -8.57 -3.88 -10.78
C ILE A 160 -7.54 -4.47 -9.81
N GLY A 161 -6.62 -5.26 -10.35
CA GLY A 161 -5.69 -6.04 -9.53
C GLY A 161 -6.44 -6.90 -8.51
N ASN A 162 -6.13 -6.69 -7.22
CA ASN A 162 -6.76 -7.38 -6.10
C ASN A 162 -8.00 -6.68 -5.53
N TYR A 163 -8.49 -5.64 -6.19
CA TYR A 163 -9.67 -4.89 -5.77
C TYR A 163 -10.87 -5.20 -6.64
N THR A 164 -12.02 -5.41 -6.01
CA THR A 164 -13.33 -5.31 -6.65
C THR A 164 -13.91 -3.95 -6.31
N VAL A 165 -14.25 -3.15 -7.31
CA VAL A 165 -14.84 -1.83 -7.13
C VAL A 165 -16.27 -1.89 -7.62
N GLU A 166 -17.21 -1.43 -6.81
CA GLU A 166 -18.64 -1.49 -7.11
C GLU A 166 -19.26 -0.11 -7.05
N GLU A 167 -20.17 0.18 -7.98
CA GLU A 167 -21.04 1.36 -7.97
C GLU A 167 -22.43 0.95 -7.49
N TRP A 168 -22.95 1.70 -6.53
CA TRP A 168 -24.26 1.48 -5.92
C TRP A 168 -25.13 2.73 -6.10
N ALA A 169 -26.36 2.51 -6.54
CA ALA A 169 -27.43 3.51 -6.47
C ALA A 169 -28.15 3.33 -5.12
N LEU A 170 -28.21 4.42 -4.35
CA LEU A 170 -28.81 4.47 -3.01
C LEU A 170 -30.26 4.96 -3.07
#